data_AF-A0A951MZB5-F1
#
_entry.id   AF-A0A951MZB5-F1
#
_cell.length_a   1.000
_cell.length_b   1.000
_cell.length_c   1.000
_cell.angle_alpha   90.00
_cell.angle_beta   90.00
_cell.angle_gamma   90.00
#
_symmetry.space_group_name_H-M   'P 1'
#
loop_
_entity.id
_entity.type
_entity.pdbx_description
1 polymer ?
#
loop_
_entity_poly.entity_id
_entity_poly.type
_entity_poly.pdbx_seq_one_letter_code
_entity_poly.pdbx_strand_id
1 'polypeptide(L)'
;PWIRIDPAALESATGMDMTQLSGLTSNDPNAQLAFLAGVVEGSVEEAGAGEVRGTPTTRLRAMVDLRKAAEDTGAVTDPQAFEQFVASLGDGELAVEIDLDDDDRVRQLAYEHRLPAGGGGGHQRIELQYFDFGADVAISIPPDDQVTDLADLFGAGE
;
A
#
# COMPACT_ATOMS: atom_id res chain seq x y z
N PRO A 1 -18.96 -17.28 -9.14
CA PRO A 1 -19.09 -17.62 -7.70
C PRO A 1 -18.11 -16.75 -6.92
N TRP A 2 -18.57 -16.18 -5.82
CA TRP A 2 -17.83 -15.35 -4.89
C TRP A 2 -17.46 -16.16 -3.66
N ILE A 3 -16.33 -15.84 -3.05
CA ILE A 3 -15.92 -16.43 -1.78
C ILE A 3 -16.02 -15.34 -0.72
N ARG A 4 -16.81 -15.60 0.32
CA ARG A 4 -16.81 -14.77 1.53
C ARG A 4 -15.67 -15.24 2.43
N ILE A 5 -14.89 -14.29 2.91
CA ILE A 5 -13.86 -14.52 3.90
C ILE A 5 -14.30 -13.80 5.17
N ASP A 6 -14.78 -14.55 6.15
CA ASP A 6 -15.03 -14.04 7.50
C ASP A 6 -13.79 -14.34 8.37
N PRO A 7 -13.03 -13.33 8.81
CA PRO A 7 -11.79 -13.53 9.55
C PRO A 7 -11.97 -14.39 10.81
N ALA A 8 -13.06 -14.17 11.55
CA ALA A 8 -13.31 -14.86 12.81
C ALA A 8 -13.73 -16.33 12.58
N ALA A 9 -14.54 -16.57 11.54
CA ALA A 9 -14.92 -17.94 11.18
C ALA A 9 -13.71 -18.74 10.66
N LEU A 10 -12.84 -18.11 9.86
CA LEU A 10 -11.65 -18.78 9.33
C LEU A 10 -10.62 -19.10 10.43
N GLU A 11 -10.40 -18.18 11.38
CA GLU A 11 -9.53 -18.44 12.54
C GLU A 11 -10.06 -19.62 13.37
N SER A 12 -11.37 -19.64 13.65
CA SER A 12 -12.01 -20.74 14.38
C SER A 12 -11.90 -22.08 13.65
N ALA A 13 -12.02 -22.06 12.31
CA ALA A 13 -11.97 -23.23 11.45
C ALA A 13 -10.56 -23.80 11.25
N THR A 14 -9.55 -22.94 11.14
CA THR A 14 -8.21 -23.32 10.66
C THR A 14 -7.08 -23.02 11.64
N GLY A 15 -7.35 -22.27 12.71
CA GLY A 15 -6.33 -21.74 13.62
C GLY A 15 -5.46 -20.63 13.02
N MET A 16 -5.83 -20.11 11.84
CA MET A 16 -5.09 -19.05 11.15
C MET A 16 -5.56 -17.67 11.61
N ASP A 17 -4.68 -16.90 12.25
CA ASP A 17 -4.94 -15.52 12.66
C ASP A 17 -4.92 -14.58 11.45
N MET A 18 -6.11 -14.19 10.99
CA MET A 18 -6.31 -13.30 9.86
C MET A 18 -6.05 -11.82 10.18
N THR A 19 -5.87 -11.46 11.46
CA THR A 19 -5.50 -10.09 11.82
C THR A 19 -4.14 -9.70 11.25
N GLN A 20 -3.26 -10.69 11.05
CA GLN A 20 -1.97 -10.53 10.35
C GLN A 20 -2.14 -10.32 8.83
N LEU A 21 -3.25 -10.80 8.24
CA LEU A 21 -3.57 -10.58 6.84
C LEU A 21 -4.21 -9.21 6.59
N SER A 22 -4.93 -8.64 7.57
CA SER A 22 -5.50 -7.29 7.46
C SER A 22 -4.45 -6.20 7.20
N GLY A 23 -3.23 -6.37 7.72
CA GLY A 23 -2.08 -5.49 7.41
C GLY A 23 -1.70 -5.47 5.92
N LEU A 24 -2.05 -6.53 5.16
CA LEU A 24 -1.84 -6.62 3.71
C LEU A 24 -2.97 -5.97 2.90
N THR A 25 -4.07 -5.57 3.54
CA THR A 25 -5.29 -5.09 2.86
C THR A 25 -5.55 -3.60 3.02
N SER A 26 -4.73 -2.87 3.77
CA SER A 26 -4.83 -1.41 3.87
C SER A 26 -4.41 -0.77 2.53
N ASN A 27 -5.40 -0.59 1.66
CA ASN A 27 -5.26 0.04 0.34
C ASN A 27 -5.70 1.51 0.36
N ASP A 28 -5.72 2.16 1.52
CA ASP A 28 -6.12 3.57 1.63
C ASP A 28 -5.08 4.47 0.95
N PRO A 29 -5.43 5.16 -0.15
CA PRO A 29 -4.53 6.09 -0.84
C PRO A 29 -4.00 7.20 0.06
N ASN A 30 -4.80 7.67 1.03
CA ASN A 30 -4.38 8.73 1.93
C ASN A 30 -3.29 8.25 2.87
N ALA A 31 -3.43 7.05 3.42
CA ALA A 31 -2.40 6.46 4.29
C ALA A 31 -1.09 6.22 3.51
N GLN A 32 -1.17 5.83 2.24
CA GLN A 32 0.00 5.66 1.39
C GLN A 32 0.70 7.00 1.08
N LEU A 33 -0.08 8.04 0.75
CA LEU A 33 0.45 9.37 0.46
C LEU A 33 0.90 10.12 1.72
N ALA A 34 0.36 9.79 2.89
CA ALA A 34 0.74 10.40 4.16
C ALA A 34 2.25 10.25 4.43
N PHE A 35 2.89 9.17 3.95
CA PHE A 35 4.33 9.00 4.10
C PHE A 35 5.17 10.11 3.45
N LEU A 36 4.63 10.83 2.47
CA LEU A 36 5.28 11.98 1.86
C LEU A 36 5.45 13.17 2.84
N ALA A 37 4.79 13.17 4.00
CA ALA A 37 5.08 14.13 5.07
C ALA A 37 6.54 14.04 5.57
N GLY A 38 7.17 12.86 5.42
CA GLY A 38 8.56 12.62 5.78
C GLY A 38 9.58 13.08 4.72
N VAL A 39 9.18 13.76 3.64
CA VAL A 39 10.14 14.23 2.63
C VAL A 39 11.28 15.02 3.28
N VAL A 40 12.51 14.62 2.95
CA VAL A 40 13.74 15.24 3.43
C VAL A 40 13.88 16.60 2.75
N GLU A 41 14.07 17.65 3.55
CA GLU A 41 14.20 19.01 3.06
C GLU A 41 15.37 19.13 2.06
N GLY A 42 15.12 19.74 0.90
CA GLY A 42 16.13 19.90 -0.14
C GLY A 42 16.42 18.65 -0.99
N SER A 43 15.77 17.52 -0.74
CA SER A 43 15.94 16.30 -1.55
C SER A 43 15.09 16.26 -2.83
N VAL A 44 14.15 17.19 -2.98
CA VAL A 44 13.20 17.20 -4.10
C VAL A 44 13.90 17.70 -5.36
N GLU A 45 13.90 16.87 -6.40
CA GLU A 45 14.47 17.16 -7.71
C GLU A 45 13.44 16.92 -8.81
N GLU A 46 13.33 17.86 -9.75
CA GLU A 46 12.54 17.65 -10.96
C GLU A 46 13.31 16.73 -11.92
N ALA A 47 12.75 15.57 -12.22
CA ALA A 47 13.30 14.56 -13.12
C ALA A 47 12.81 14.71 -14.57
N GLY A 48 11.95 15.69 -14.84
CA GLY A 48 11.46 16.07 -16.17
C GLY A 48 9.97 15.82 -16.39
N ALA A 49 9.52 15.91 -17.64
CA ALA A 49 8.12 15.67 -18.00
C ALA A 49 7.79 14.17 -18.00
N GLY A 50 6.56 13.85 -17.58
CA GLY A 50 5.97 12.52 -17.60
C GLY A 50 4.57 12.52 -18.22
N GLU A 51 4.02 11.32 -18.34
CA GLU A 51 2.62 11.11 -18.71
C GLU A 51 2.11 9.87 -17.99
N VAL A 52 0.97 9.99 -17.32
CA VAL A 52 0.31 8.87 -16.63
C VAL A 52 -1.11 8.75 -17.17
N ARG A 53 -1.38 7.63 -17.86
CA ARG A 53 -2.69 7.32 -18.47
C ARG A 53 -3.19 8.44 -19.39
N GLY A 54 -2.30 9.07 -20.17
CA GLY A 54 -2.62 10.18 -21.06
C GLY A 54 -2.77 11.54 -20.38
N THR A 55 -2.59 11.63 -19.05
CA THR A 55 -2.50 12.90 -18.34
C THR A 55 -1.04 13.34 -18.29
N PRO A 56 -0.68 14.53 -18.81
CA PRO A 56 0.66 15.08 -18.63
C PRO A 56 1.01 15.24 -17.15
N THR A 57 2.26 14.97 -16.78
CA THR A 57 2.74 15.11 -15.41
C THR A 57 4.14 15.74 -15.35
N THR A 58 4.49 16.27 -14.19
CA THR A 58 5.87 16.59 -13.81
C THR A 58 6.39 15.46 -12.94
N ARG A 59 7.50 14.83 -13.36
CA ARG A 59 8.15 13.78 -12.58
C ARG A 59 9.11 14.40 -11.58
N LEU A 60 8.94 14.06 -10.32
CA LEU A 60 9.79 14.45 -9.21
C LEU A 60 10.48 13.21 -8.62
N ARG A 61 11.66 13.43 -8.07
CA ARG A 61 12.39 12.48 -7.21
C ARG A 61 12.58 13.12 -5.85
N ALA A 62 12.42 12.33 -4.79
CA ALA A 62 12.64 12.80 -3.43
C ALA A 62 13.14 11.65 -2.54
N MET A 63 13.76 12.02 -1.41
CA MET A 63 14.05 11.11 -0.32
C MET A 63 13.01 11.32 0.79
N VAL A 64 12.50 10.23 1.35
CA VAL A 64 11.51 10.24 2.44
C VAL A 64 12.10 9.56 3.66
N ASP A 65 12.15 10.27 4.80
CA ASP A 65 12.41 9.68 6.11
C ASP A 65 11.13 9.04 6.62
N LEU A 66 11.12 7.71 6.67
CA LEU A 66 9.94 6.95 7.06
C LEU A 66 9.58 7.11 8.54
N ARG A 67 10.57 7.30 9.43
CA ARG A 67 10.32 7.49 10.86
C ARG A 67 9.67 8.83 11.12
N LYS A 68 10.20 9.88 10.49
CA LYS A 68 9.59 11.22 10.51
C LYS A 68 8.16 11.18 9.98
N ALA A 69 7.95 10.52 8.85
CA ALA A 69 6.61 10.33 8.29
C ALA A 69 5.64 9.63 9.26
N ALA A 70 6.11 8.56 9.92
CA ALA A 70 5.31 7.82 10.89
C ALA A 70 4.94 8.67 12.11
N GLU A 71 5.89 9.46 12.63
CA GLU A 71 5.67 10.38 13.75
C GLU A 71 4.64 11.47 13.41
N ASP A 72 4.74 12.07 12.22
CA ASP A 72 3.89 13.19 11.80
C ASP A 72 2.45 12.76 11.48
N THR A 73 2.26 11.51 11.04
CA THR A 73 0.98 11.03 10.50
C THR A 73 0.23 10.10 11.45
N GLY A 74 0.94 9.39 12.33
CA GLY A 74 0.38 8.30 13.11
C GLY A 74 -0.14 7.13 12.25
N ALA A 75 0.29 7.03 10.99
CA ALA A 75 -0.21 6.04 10.03
C ALA A 75 0.24 4.60 10.35
N VAL A 76 1.17 4.42 11.30
CA VAL A 76 1.71 3.11 11.67
C VAL A 76 0.75 2.36 12.59
N THR A 77 0.11 1.32 12.04
CA THR A 77 -0.78 0.43 12.80
C THR A 77 -0.05 -0.71 13.51
N ASP A 78 1.12 -1.11 13.00
CA ASP A 78 2.01 -2.12 13.59
C ASP A 78 3.44 -1.56 13.70
N PRO A 79 3.84 -1.06 14.88
CA PRO A 79 5.18 -0.52 15.09
C PRO A 79 6.31 -1.53 14.91
N GLN A 80 6.08 -2.81 15.20
CA GLN A 80 7.12 -3.83 15.09
C GLN A 80 7.38 -4.20 13.64
N ALA A 81 6.32 -4.39 12.85
CA ALA A 81 6.46 -4.63 11.41
C ALA A 81 7.06 -3.41 10.70
N PHE A 82 6.66 -2.20 11.10
CA PHE A 82 7.21 -0.96 10.58
C PHE A 82 8.72 -0.84 10.84
N GLU A 83 9.19 -1.04 12.08
CA GLU A 83 10.63 -0.96 12.38
C GLU A 83 11.45 -2.04 11.66
N GLN A 84 10.89 -3.25 11.48
CA GLN A 84 11.55 -4.29 10.67
C GLN A 84 11.69 -3.87 9.21
N PHE A 85 10.66 -3.24 8.64
CA PHE A 85 10.71 -2.71 7.28
C PHE A 85 11.74 -1.58 7.16
N VAL A 86 11.71 -0.59 8.06
CA VAL A 86 12.68 0.52 8.07
C VAL A 86 14.11 -0.01 8.22
N ALA A 87 14.35 -0.98 9.10
CA ALA A 87 15.66 -1.62 9.26
C ALA A 87 16.13 -2.36 8.00
N SER A 88 15.20 -2.89 7.20
CA SER A 88 15.53 -3.56 5.93
C SER A 88 16.01 -2.60 4.84
N LEU A 89 15.62 -1.32 4.93
CA LEU A 89 16.04 -0.27 3.99
C LEU A 89 17.45 0.26 4.29
N GLY A 90 17.94 0.06 5.51
CA GLY A 90 19.28 0.46 5.95
C GLY A 90 19.25 1.73 6.79
N ASP A 91 19.30 2.90 6.15
CA ASP A 91 19.23 4.21 6.82
C ASP A 91 17.81 4.62 7.22
N GLY A 92 16.80 3.93 6.69
CA GLY A 92 15.39 4.23 6.94
C GLY A 92 14.86 5.36 6.06
N GLU A 93 15.61 5.75 5.04
CA GLU A 93 15.16 6.63 3.99
C GLU A 93 14.72 5.82 2.77
N LEU A 94 13.73 6.34 2.05
CA LEU A 94 13.20 5.72 0.84
C LEU A 94 13.24 6.72 -0.31
N ALA A 95 13.90 6.33 -1.41
CA ALA A 95 13.84 7.08 -2.65
C ALA A 95 12.48 6.84 -3.33
N VAL A 96 11.77 7.92 -3.62
CA VAL A 96 10.46 7.89 -4.27
C VAL A 96 10.47 8.69 -5.58
N GLU A 97 9.73 8.19 -6.56
CA GLU A 97 9.39 8.88 -7.80
C GLU A 97 7.91 9.25 -7.75
N ILE A 98 7.60 10.52 -8.00
CA ILE A 98 6.25 11.08 -7.91
C ILE A 98 5.93 11.75 -9.25
N ASP A 99 4.81 11.40 -9.85
CA ASP A 99 4.28 12.12 -11.01
C ASP A 99 3.10 12.99 -10.57
N LEU A 100 3.26 14.32 -10.64
CA LEU A 100 2.22 15.31 -10.30
C LEU A 100 1.55 15.84 -11.56
N ASP A 101 0.22 15.98 -11.55
CA ASP A 101 -0.50 16.69 -12.62
C ASP A 101 -0.56 18.21 -12.38
N ASP A 102 -1.14 18.94 -13.34
CA ASP A 102 -1.32 20.41 -13.28
C ASP A 102 -2.27 20.87 -12.16
N ASP A 103 -2.98 19.95 -11.49
CA ASP A 103 -3.87 20.22 -10.35
C ASP A 103 -3.20 19.84 -9.01
N ASP A 104 -1.87 19.65 -9.00
CA ASP A 104 -1.06 19.22 -7.84
C ASP A 104 -1.47 17.85 -7.26
N ARG A 105 -2.08 16.97 -8.07
CA ARG A 105 -2.47 15.62 -7.65
C ARG A 105 -1.38 14.62 -7.99
N VAL A 106 -1.08 13.74 -7.04
CA VAL A 106 -0.22 12.58 -7.29
C VAL A 106 -0.96 11.62 -8.21
N ARG A 107 -0.47 11.47 -9.44
CA ARG A 107 -0.97 10.50 -10.44
C ARG A 107 -0.25 9.17 -10.35
N GLN A 108 1.00 9.19 -9.92
CA GLN A 108 1.79 7.99 -9.68
C GLN A 108 2.76 8.21 -8.51
N LEU A 109 2.90 7.17 -7.69
CA LEU A 109 3.94 7.03 -6.69
C LEU A 109 4.69 5.74 -6.99
N ALA A 110 6.00 5.80 -7.13
CA ALA A 110 6.84 4.63 -7.30
C ALA A 110 8.03 4.65 -6.35
N TYR A 111 8.44 3.48 -5.88
CA TYR A 111 9.61 3.33 -5.03
C TYR A 111 10.19 1.93 -5.15
N GLU A 112 11.47 1.82 -4.80
CA GLU A 112 12.22 0.58 -4.89
C GLU A 112 12.79 0.21 -3.53
N HIS A 113 12.75 -1.07 -3.19
CA HIS A 113 13.43 -1.58 -2.02
C HIS A 113 14.06 -2.94 -2.28
N ARG A 114 15.07 -3.27 -1.48
CA ARG A 114 15.72 -4.57 -1.51
C ARG A 114 15.00 -5.53 -0.58
N LEU A 115 14.66 -6.69 -1.10
CA LEU A 115 14.11 -7.77 -0.29
C LEU A 115 15.24 -8.47 0.47
N PRO A 116 15.08 -8.73 1.78
CA PRO A 116 16.06 -9.47 2.56
C PRO A 116 16.33 -10.85 1.95
N ALA A 117 17.60 -11.27 1.99
CA ALA A 117 18.06 -12.52 1.36
C ALA A 117 17.34 -13.79 1.87
N GLY A 118 16.80 -13.77 3.09
CA GLY A 118 16.08 -14.90 3.69
C GLY A 118 14.74 -15.25 3.02
N GLY A 119 14.17 -14.35 2.21
CA GLY A 119 12.90 -14.53 1.49
C GLY A 119 13.04 -14.75 -0.03
N GLY A 120 14.26 -14.94 -0.54
CA GLY A 120 14.55 -15.12 -1.97
C GLY A 120 15.49 -14.07 -2.56
N GLY A 121 15.70 -12.93 -1.86
CA GLY A 121 16.57 -11.84 -2.30
C GLY A 121 16.12 -11.19 -3.61
N GLY A 122 16.22 -9.86 -3.72
CA GLY A 122 15.84 -9.21 -4.96
C GLY A 122 15.65 -7.71 -4.84
N HIS A 123 15.41 -7.08 -5.98
CA HIS A 123 14.94 -5.70 -6.04
C HIS A 123 13.46 -5.75 -6.36
N GLN A 124 12.66 -5.08 -5.54
CA GLN A 124 11.23 -4.92 -5.77
C GLN A 124 10.97 -3.45 -6.08
N ARG A 125 10.33 -3.20 -7.22
CA ARG A 125 9.76 -1.89 -7.57
C ARG A 125 8.26 -1.97 -7.36
N ILE A 126 7.74 -1.03 -6.59
CA ILE A 126 6.30 -0.83 -6.40
C ILE A 126 5.91 0.43 -7.17
N GLU A 127 4.79 0.35 -7.90
CA GLU A 127 4.19 1.47 -8.61
C GLU A 127 2.70 1.52 -8.29
N LEU A 128 2.25 2.66 -7.79
CA LEU A 128 0.85 2.94 -7.47
C LEU A 128 0.39 4.08 -8.36
N GLN A 129 -0.68 3.85 -9.12
CA GLN A 129 -1.29 4.86 -9.98
C GLN A 129 -2.64 5.25 -9.42
N TYR A 130 -2.84 6.55 -9.21
CA TYR A 130 -4.09 7.12 -8.71
C TYR A 130 -4.85 7.76 -9.86
N PHE A 131 -6.13 7.41 -10.01
CA PHE A 131 -6.98 7.83 -11.12
C PHE A 131 -8.45 7.88 -10.68
N ASP A 132 -9.33 8.36 -11.57
CA ASP A 132 -10.78 8.52 -11.33
C ASP A 132 -11.10 9.34 -10.06
N PHE A 133 -10.32 10.41 -9.82
CA PHE A 133 -10.50 11.30 -8.68
C PHE A 133 -11.92 11.87 -8.61
N GLY A 134 -12.56 11.71 -7.46
CA GLY A 134 -13.91 12.22 -7.20
C GLY A 134 -15.03 11.43 -7.89
N ALA A 135 -14.74 10.28 -8.50
CA ALA A 135 -15.77 9.42 -9.08
C ALA A 135 -16.69 8.83 -7.99
N ASP A 136 -17.99 8.79 -8.29
CA ASP A 136 -18.96 8.07 -7.47
C ASP A 136 -18.75 6.56 -7.60
N VAL A 137 -18.31 5.92 -6.52
CA VAL A 137 -18.10 4.46 -6.50
C VAL A 137 -19.39 3.77 -6.06
N ALA A 138 -19.99 2.99 -6.97
CA ALA A 138 -21.11 2.12 -6.67
C ALA A 138 -20.63 0.67 -6.48
N ILE A 139 -20.69 0.16 -5.25
CA ILE A 139 -20.36 -1.23 -4.94
C ILE A 139 -21.66 -2.02 -4.85
N SER A 140 -21.79 -3.06 -5.68
CA SER A 140 -22.90 -4.02 -5.58
C SER A 140 -22.42 -5.26 -4.85
N ILE A 141 -23.06 -5.59 -3.72
CA ILE A 141 -22.76 -6.80 -2.98
C ILE A 141 -23.25 -8.00 -3.82
N PRO A 142 -22.43 -9.04 -4.00
CA PRO A 142 -22.88 -10.26 -4.66
C PRO A 142 -24.09 -10.86 -3.94
N PRO A 143 -25.08 -11.40 -4.66
CA PRO A 143 -26.23 -12.04 -4.02
C PRO A 143 -25.80 -13.32 -3.30
N ASP A 144 -26.47 -13.64 -2.19
CA ASP A 144 -26.09 -14.73 -1.28
C ASP A 144 -25.99 -16.10 -1.98
N ASP A 145 -26.82 -16.36 -2.99
CA ASP A 145 -26.82 -17.60 -3.78
C ASP A 145 -25.58 -17.74 -4.70
N GLN A 146 -24.81 -16.68 -4.84
CA GLN A 146 -23.53 -16.66 -5.55
C GLN A 146 -22.32 -16.60 -4.61
N VAL A 147 -22.54 -16.56 -3.30
CA VAL A 147 -21.49 -16.46 -2.28
C VAL A 147 -21.34 -17.81 -1.58
N THR A 148 -20.11 -18.29 -1.49
CA THR A 148 -19.75 -19.46 -0.68
C THR A 148 -18.83 -19.01 0.43
N ASP A 149 -19.10 -19.41 1.68
CA ASP A 149 -18.17 -19.12 2.77
C ASP A 149 -16.91 -19.97 2.64
N LEU A 150 -15.74 -19.35 2.83
CA LEU A 150 -14.48 -20.06 2.79
C LEU A 150 -14.40 -21.16 3.86
N ALA A 151 -15.02 -20.99 5.03
CA ALA A 151 -15.03 -21.98 6.10
C ALA A 151 -15.78 -23.28 5.71
N ASP A 152 -16.84 -23.16 4.90
CA ASP A 152 -17.61 -24.30 4.40
C ASP A 152 -16.76 -25.18 3.45
N LEU A 153 -15.83 -24.56 2.71
CA LEU A 153 -14.91 -25.27 1.82
C LEU A 153 -13.89 -26.13 2.60
N PHE A 154 -13.62 -25.80 3.86
CA PHE A 154 -12.71 -26.55 4.73
C PHE A 154 -13.41 -27.51 5.69
N GLY A 155 -14.75 -27.62 5.61
CA GLY A 155 -15.52 -28.57 6.42
C GLY A 155 -15.65 -28.17 7.90
N ALA A 156 -15.46 -26.89 8.22
CA ALA A 156 -15.61 -26.35 9.58
C ALA A 156 -17.00 -25.74 9.84
N GLY A 157 -17.92 -25.85 8.88
CA GLY A 157 -19.30 -25.38 8.99
C GLY A 157 -20.23 -26.42 9.61
N GLU A 158 -20.01 -26.80 10.87
CA GLU A 158 -21.04 -27.37 11.78
C GLU A 158 -20.77 -26.96 13.25
#